data_AF-A0A0R0AS67-F1
#
_entry.id   AF-A0A0R0AS67-F1
#
_cell.length_a   1.000
_cell.length_b   1.000
_cell.length_c   1.000
_cell.angle_alpha   90.00
_cell.angle_beta   90.00
_cell.angle_gamma   90.00
#
_symmetry.space_group_name_H-M   'P 1'
#
loop_
_entity.id
_entity.type
_entity.pdbx_description
1 polymer ?
#
loop_
_entity_poly.entity_id
_entity_poly.type
_entity_poly.pdbx_seq_one_letter_code
_entity_poly.pdbx_strand_id
1 'polypeptide(L)'
;MTIPAILASLARRLSTEMPDVPYQLRAADGGTELVIRSPSEAVGELVIEDQDDEAMVHIGTFAHSHWGADDHECSVDARPEVIARKVFDFITALLADEIQFYGTGAAGGYGPAGKPRGWWSRRLFGATTYRWSGPVEDQSRVSAS
;
A
#
# COMPACT_ATOMS: atom_id res chain seq x y z
N MET A 1 12.99 -20.42 -6.75
CA MET A 1 12.66 -18.99 -6.56
C MET A 1 13.14 -18.60 -5.18
N THR A 2 14.08 -17.68 -5.08
CA THR A 2 14.53 -17.16 -3.78
C THR A 2 13.62 -16.00 -3.42
N ILE A 3 13.01 -16.04 -2.23
CA ILE A 3 12.17 -14.94 -1.75
C ILE A 3 13.10 -13.89 -1.14
N PRO A 4 13.03 -12.62 -1.60
CA PRO A 4 13.81 -11.52 -1.02
C PRO A 4 13.55 -11.32 0.48
N ALA A 5 14.53 -10.75 1.19
CA ALA A 5 14.54 -10.74 2.65
C ALA A 5 13.38 -9.92 3.26
N ILE A 6 13.02 -8.79 2.64
CA ILE A 6 11.89 -7.97 3.10
C ILE A 6 10.59 -8.75 2.88
N LEU A 7 10.40 -9.35 1.70
CA LEU A 7 9.19 -10.13 1.40
C LEU A 7 9.07 -11.38 2.27
N ALA A 8 10.17 -12.06 2.58
CA ALA A 8 10.18 -13.20 3.48
C ALA A 8 9.74 -12.80 4.90
N SER A 9 10.26 -11.67 5.39
CA SER A 9 9.91 -11.12 6.70
C SER A 9 8.44 -10.68 6.75
N LEU A 10 7.97 -10.00 5.70
CA LEU A 10 6.58 -9.57 5.57
C LEU A 10 5.60 -10.76 5.46
N ALA A 11 5.91 -11.76 4.65
CA ALA A 11 5.09 -12.97 4.51
C ALA A 11 4.99 -13.75 5.84
N ARG A 12 6.07 -13.83 6.61
CA ARG A 12 6.05 -14.42 7.95
C ARG A 12 5.12 -13.65 8.89
N ARG A 13 5.14 -12.31 8.86
CA ARG A 13 4.23 -11.47 9.65
C ARG A 13 2.78 -11.64 9.23
N LEU A 14 2.48 -11.56 7.94
CA LEU A 14 1.11 -11.76 7.42
C LEU A 14 0.55 -13.13 7.86
N SER A 15 1.33 -14.20 7.69
CA SER A 15 0.88 -15.55 8.08
C SER A 15 0.72 -15.76 9.59
N THR A 16 1.40 -14.98 10.44
CA THR A 16 1.33 -15.11 11.90
C THR A 16 0.34 -14.15 12.54
N GLU A 17 0.32 -12.89 12.10
CA GLU A 17 -0.43 -11.78 12.70
C GLU A 17 -1.77 -11.52 11.96
N MET A 18 -1.90 -11.91 10.68
CA MET A 18 -3.11 -11.73 9.87
C MET A 18 -3.42 -12.97 9.00
N PRO A 19 -3.62 -14.16 9.61
CA PRO A 19 -3.69 -15.44 8.90
C PRO A 19 -4.85 -15.55 7.89
N ASP A 20 -5.89 -14.74 8.06
CA ASP A 20 -7.07 -14.74 7.18
C ASP A 20 -6.90 -13.84 5.93
N VAL A 21 -5.79 -13.11 5.81
CA VAL A 21 -5.52 -12.27 4.63
C VAL A 21 -4.83 -13.10 3.56
N PRO A 22 -5.51 -13.38 2.42
CA PRO A 22 -4.89 -14.11 1.34
C PRO A 22 -3.84 -13.24 0.64
N TYR A 23 -2.64 -13.78 0.50
CA TYR A 23 -1.58 -13.19 -0.31
C TYR A 23 -0.94 -14.22 -1.24
N GLN A 24 -0.29 -13.74 -2.29
CA GLN A 24 0.42 -14.55 -3.27
C GLN A 24 1.85 -14.04 -3.41
N LEU A 25 2.81 -14.96 -3.46
CA LEU A 25 4.15 -14.65 -3.97
C LEU A 25 4.19 -15.03 -5.45
N ARG A 26 4.45 -14.07 -6.33
CA ARG A 26 4.55 -14.30 -7.77
C ARG A 26 5.93 -13.94 -8.29
N ALA A 27 6.38 -14.67 -9.30
CA ALA A 27 7.53 -14.26 -10.09
C ALA A 27 7.12 -13.12 -11.03
N ALA A 28 7.98 -12.11 -11.13
CA ALA A 28 7.82 -10.96 -12.01
C ALA A 28 9.14 -10.62 -12.72
N ASP A 29 9.07 -9.75 -13.72
CA ASP A 29 10.25 -9.25 -14.41
C ASP A 29 11.07 -8.38 -13.45
N GLY A 30 12.15 -8.93 -12.90
CA GLY A 30 13.00 -8.26 -11.92
C GLY A 30 13.03 -8.90 -10.54
N GLY A 31 12.16 -9.88 -10.24
CA GLY A 31 12.22 -10.57 -8.95
C GLY A 31 10.96 -11.31 -8.54
N THR A 32 10.72 -11.35 -7.22
CA THR A 32 9.50 -11.87 -6.61
C THR A 32 8.70 -10.69 -6.08
N GLU A 33 7.38 -10.75 -6.22
CA GLU A 33 6.45 -9.77 -5.67
C GLU A 33 5.51 -10.43 -4.67
N LEU A 34 5.11 -9.71 -3.63
CA LEU A 34 4.00 -10.08 -2.75
C LEU A 34 2.73 -9.32 -3.18
N VAL A 35 1.65 -10.06 -3.38
CA VAL A 35 0.39 -9.52 -3.92
C VAL A 35 -0.77 -9.82 -3.00
N ILE A 36 -1.56 -8.79 -2.68
CA ILE A 36 -2.84 -8.91 -1.96
C ILE A 36 -3.94 -8.35 -2.86
N ARG A 37 -5.03 -9.09 -3.08
CA ARG A 37 -6.14 -8.62 -3.92
C ARG A 37 -7.16 -7.85 -3.10
N SER A 38 -7.58 -6.69 -3.60
CA SER A 38 -8.71 -5.97 -3.03
C SER A 38 -10.01 -6.73 -3.26
N PRO A 39 -10.97 -6.64 -2.31
CA PRO A 39 -12.35 -7.07 -2.58
C PRO A 39 -13.06 -6.21 -3.64
N SER A 40 -12.50 -5.05 -4.02
CA SER A 40 -13.02 -4.16 -5.04
C SER A 40 -12.19 -4.22 -6.32
N GLU A 41 -12.81 -4.61 -7.44
CA GLU A 41 -12.16 -4.58 -8.76
C GLU A 41 -11.69 -3.17 -9.15
N ALA A 42 -12.38 -2.14 -8.69
CA ALA A 42 -12.00 -0.76 -8.95
C ALA A 42 -10.67 -0.36 -8.26
N VAL A 43 -10.30 -1.05 -7.18
CA VAL A 43 -9.04 -0.83 -6.46
C VAL A 43 -7.93 -1.69 -7.06
N GLY A 44 -8.21 -2.95 -7.36
CA GLY A 44 -7.25 -3.88 -7.96
C GLY A 44 -6.39 -4.61 -6.92
N GLU A 45 -5.07 -4.58 -7.09
CA GLU A 45 -4.13 -5.32 -6.24
C GLU A 45 -3.21 -4.37 -5.46
N LEU A 46 -2.81 -4.78 -4.26
CA LEU A 46 -1.64 -4.24 -3.57
C LEU A 46 -0.44 -5.10 -3.96
N VAL A 47 0.60 -4.48 -4.51
CA VAL A 47 1.84 -5.16 -4.92
C VAL A 47 3.00 -4.60 -4.11
N ILE A 48 3.81 -5.49 -3.54
CA ILE A 48 5.01 -5.14 -2.79
C ILE A 48 6.22 -5.78 -3.47
N GLU A 49 7.18 -4.95 -3.81
CA GLU A 49 8.47 -5.30 -4.37
C GLU A 49 9.57 -5.04 -3.35
N ASP A 50 10.60 -5.88 -3.34
CA ASP A 50 11.82 -5.68 -2.55
C ASP A 50 12.90 -5.12 -3.48
N GLN A 51 13.39 -3.94 -3.16
CA GLN A 51 14.42 -3.19 -3.88
C GLN A 51 15.73 -3.13 -3.04
N ASP A 52 16.05 -4.23 -2.35
CA ASP A 52 17.20 -4.44 -1.45
C ASP A 52 17.21 -3.59 -0.17
N ASP A 53 17.21 -2.27 -0.27
CA ASP A 53 17.25 -1.34 0.88
C ASP A 53 15.90 -0.69 1.20
N GLU A 54 14.90 -0.90 0.35
CA GLU A 54 13.53 -0.43 0.51
C GLU A 54 12.50 -1.42 -0.03
N ALA A 55 11.26 -1.28 0.43
CA ALA A 55 10.10 -1.89 -0.21
C ALA A 55 9.35 -0.86 -1.05
N MET A 56 9.07 -1.19 -2.30
CA MET A 56 8.18 -0.39 -3.15
C MET A 56 6.77 -0.99 -3.07
N VAL A 57 5.80 -0.18 -2.63
CA VAL A 57 4.41 -0.59 -2.42
C VAL A 57 3.50 0.14 -3.39
N HIS A 58 2.84 -0.61 -4.26
CA HIS A 58 1.88 -0.12 -5.26
C HIS A 58 0.44 -0.42 -4.82
N ILE A 59 -0.39 0.63 -4.77
CA ILE A 59 -1.82 0.52 -4.46
C ILE A 59 -2.60 0.62 -5.78
N GLY A 60 -2.99 -0.53 -6.32
CA GLY A 60 -3.67 -0.62 -7.60
C GLY A 60 -2.92 0.14 -8.70
N THR A 61 -3.67 0.89 -9.50
CA THR A 61 -3.14 1.82 -10.49
C THR A 61 -3.18 3.26 -9.99
N PHE A 62 -3.18 3.50 -8.68
CA PHE A 62 -3.39 4.84 -8.12
C PHE A 62 -2.10 5.51 -7.70
N ALA A 63 -1.31 4.84 -6.87
CA ALA A 63 -0.15 5.40 -6.22
C ALA A 63 0.87 4.31 -5.90
N HIS A 64 2.13 4.72 -5.74
CA HIS A 64 3.18 3.90 -5.14
C HIS A 64 3.90 4.69 -4.05
N SER A 65 4.58 3.98 -3.15
CA SER A 65 5.45 4.58 -2.13
C SER A 65 6.62 3.69 -1.82
N HIS A 66 7.71 4.32 -1.40
CA HIS A 66 8.96 3.69 -1.04
C HIS A 66 9.09 3.65 0.49
N TRP A 67 9.46 2.50 1.03
CA TRP A 67 9.57 2.25 2.46
C TRP A 67 10.96 1.74 2.81
N GLY A 68 11.83 2.63 3.26
CA GLY A 68 13.17 2.30 3.75
C GLY A 68 13.25 2.22 5.28
N ALA A 69 14.39 1.71 5.75
CA ALA A 69 14.83 1.94 7.13
C ALA A 69 15.55 3.29 7.19
N ASP A 70 15.33 4.08 8.24
CA ASP A 70 16.07 5.32 8.43
C ASP A 70 17.54 4.97 8.73
N ASP A 71 18.47 5.52 7.94
CA ASP A 71 19.89 5.12 7.89
C ASP A 71 20.64 5.24 9.22
N HIS A 72 20.08 5.96 10.19
CA HIS A 72 20.71 6.24 11.48
C HIS A 72 20.32 5.28 12.61
N GLU A 73 19.35 4.38 12.41
CA GLU A 73 18.72 3.64 13.52
C GLU A 73 18.79 2.10 13.39
N CYS A 74 19.34 1.55 12.30
CA CYS A 74 19.23 0.11 12.03
C CYS A 74 20.52 -0.49 11.45
N SER A 75 20.93 -1.66 11.93
CA SER A 75 22.00 -2.44 11.29
C SER A 75 21.50 -3.03 9.97
N VAL A 76 22.42 -3.31 9.05
CA VAL A 76 22.09 -3.94 7.75
C VAL A 76 21.29 -5.23 7.93
N ASP A 77 21.65 -6.06 8.90
CA ASP A 77 20.95 -7.33 9.15
C ASP A 77 19.52 -7.16 9.70
N ALA A 78 19.24 -6.07 10.41
CA ALA A 78 17.92 -5.79 10.97
C ALA A 78 17.01 -5.03 10.00
N ARG A 79 17.58 -4.45 8.93
CA ARG A 79 16.87 -3.60 7.96
C ARG A 79 15.64 -4.29 7.35
N PRO A 80 15.70 -5.55 6.87
CA PRO A 80 14.53 -6.20 6.28
C PRO A 80 13.35 -6.31 7.26
N GLU A 81 13.63 -6.57 8.53
CA GLU A 81 12.60 -6.71 9.57
C GLU A 81 11.91 -5.38 9.89
N VAL A 82 12.69 -4.29 9.93
CA VAL A 82 12.19 -2.92 10.17
C VAL A 82 11.30 -2.48 9.02
N ILE A 83 11.75 -2.65 7.78
CA ILE A 83 10.97 -2.29 6.59
C ILE A 83 9.70 -3.14 6.54
N ALA A 84 9.81 -4.46 6.74
CA ALA A 84 8.66 -5.35 6.76
C ALA A 84 7.64 -4.95 7.84
N ARG A 85 8.07 -4.48 9.02
CA ARG A 85 7.16 -3.97 10.05
C ARG A 85 6.44 -2.69 9.58
N LYS A 86 7.16 -1.71 9.03
CA LYS A 86 6.55 -0.46 8.52
C LYS A 86 5.51 -0.75 7.42
N VAL A 87 5.85 -1.63 6.48
CA VAL A 87 4.95 -2.05 5.39
C VAL A 87 3.75 -2.84 5.96
N PHE A 88 3.98 -3.71 6.93
CA PHE A 88 2.90 -4.45 7.60
C PHE A 88 1.90 -3.51 8.28
N ASP A 89 2.38 -2.52 9.03
CA ASP A 89 1.51 -1.54 9.71
C ASP A 89 0.68 -0.74 8.69
N PHE A 90 1.29 -0.38 7.55
CA PHE A 90 0.58 0.24 6.43
C PHE A 90 -0.50 -0.69 5.84
N ILE A 91 -0.17 -1.97 5.61
CA ILE A 91 -1.13 -2.97 5.12
C ILE A 91 -2.30 -3.10 6.10
N THR A 92 -2.05 -3.21 7.40
CA THR A 92 -3.10 -3.31 8.41
C THR A 92 -4.07 -2.12 8.33
N ALA A 93 -3.54 -0.89 8.29
CA ALA A 93 -4.36 0.32 8.17
C ALA A 93 -5.10 0.41 6.83
N LEU A 94 -4.47 -0.02 5.72
CA LEU A 94 -5.08 -0.06 4.41
C LEU A 94 -6.27 -1.03 4.39
N LEU A 95 -6.06 -2.27 4.84
CA LEU A 95 -7.09 -3.31 4.88
C LEU A 95 -8.26 -2.95 5.80
N ALA A 96 -8.01 -2.14 6.83
CA ALA A 96 -9.03 -1.62 7.75
C ALA A 96 -9.77 -0.37 7.20
N ASP A 97 -9.53 0.03 5.95
CA ASP A 97 -10.11 1.24 5.33
C ASP A 97 -9.76 2.55 6.06
N GLU A 98 -8.68 2.55 6.85
CA GLU A 98 -8.18 3.73 7.56
C GLU A 98 -7.32 4.63 6.68
N ILE A 99 -6.98 4.17 5.48
CA ILE A 99 -6.23 4.90 4.47
C ILE A 99 -7.15 5.18 3.28
N GLN A 100 -7.21 6.44 2.86
CA GLN A 100 -7.78 6.82 1.57
C GLN A 100 -6.67 7.15 0.58
N PHE A 101 -6.87 6.79 -0.68
CA PHE A 101 -5.91 7.01 -1.75
C PHE A 101 -6.58 7.52 -3.03
N TYR A 102 -5.77 8.11 -3.90
CA TYR A 102 -6.19 8.69 -5.18
C TYR A 102 -4.99 8.77 -6.12
N GLY A 103 -5.24 8.84 -7.42
CA GLY A 103 -4.20 9.06 -8.41
C GLY A 103 -4.52 8.44 -9.76
N THR A 104 -3.52 8.43 -10.62
CA THR A 104 -3.58 7.89 -12.00
C THR A 104 -2.44 6.91 -12.26
N GLY A 105 -1.75 6.45 -11.21
CA GLY A 105 -0.67 5.45 -11.29
C GLY A 105 0.67 6.09 -11.59
N ALA A 106 0.70 7.11 -12.45
CA ALA A 106 1.86 7.96 -12.66
C ALA A 106 2.07 8.97 -11.51
N ALA A 107 0.99 9.43 -10.90
CA ALA A 107 1.03 10.34 -9.76
C ALA A 107 -0.24 10.18 -8.93
N GLY A 108 -0.11 10.34 -7.62
CA GLY A 108 -1.18 10.13 -6.67
C GLY A 108 -0.76 10.45 -5.26
N GLY A 109 -1.55 9.98 -4.31
CA GLY A 109 -1.23 10.09 -2.91
C GLY A 109 -2.21 9.29 -2.06
N TYR A 110 -1.82 9.11 -0.81
CA TYR A 110 -2.67 8.51 0.20
C TYR A 110 -2.50 9.22 1.52
N GLY A 111 -3.43 8.99 2.43
CA GLY A 111 -3.38 9.51 3.78
C GLY A 111 -4.53 8.99 4.63
N PRO A 112 -4.64 9.46 5.88
CA PRO A 112 -5.70 9.01 6.77
C PRO A 112 -7.08 9.27 6.17
N ALA A 113 -7.93 8.24 6.23
CA ALA A 113 -9.31 8.32 5.78
C ALA A 113 -10.07 9.44 6.53
N GLY A 114 -10.95 10.13 5.81
CA GLY A 114 -11.74 11.23 6.36
C GLY A 114 -11.02 12.57 6.43
N LYS A 115 -9.71 12.62 6.14
CA LYS A 115 -9.01 13.91 5.96
C LYS A 115 -9.32 14.49 4.57
N PRO A 116 -9.75 15.76 4.47
CA PRO A 116 -10.07 16.35 3.19
C PRO A 116 -8.82 16.49 2.32
N ARG A 117 -8.98 16.16 1.04
CA ARG A 117 -7.95 16.36 0.03
C ARG A 117 -7.81 17.85 -0.31
N GLY A 118 -6.57 18.30 -0.46
CA GLY A 118 -6.26 19.65 -0.91
C GLY A 118 -6.85 19.93 -2.30
N TRP A 119 -7.28 21.16 -2.53
CA TRP A 119 -7.96 21.58 -3.77
C TRP A 119 -7.19 21.19 -5.05
N TRP A 120 -5.87 21.40 -5.06
CA TRP A 120 -5.02 21.03 -6.20
C TRP A 120 -5.02 19.54 -6.51
N SER A 121 -4.98 18.68 -5.49
CA SER A 121 -5.03 17.23 -5.68
C SER A 121 -6.36 16.78 -6.28
N ARG A 122 -7.48 17.41 -5.90
CA ARG A 122 -8.81 17.10 -6.45
C ARG A 122 -8.94 17.56 -7.90
N ARG A 123 -8.32 18.70 -8.24
CA ARG A 123 -8.28 19.21 -9.61
C ARG A 123 -7.43 18.32 -10.54
N LEU A 124 -6.31 17.81 -10.06
CA LEU A 124 -5.38 17.00 -10.86
C LEU A 124 -5.83 15.54 -11.01
N PHE A 125 -6.41 14.95 -9.96
CA PHE A 125 -6.71 13.50 -9.92
C PHE A 125 -8.21 13.19 -9.78
N GLY A 126 -9.07 14.18 -9.99
CA GLY A 126 -10.51 14.05 -9.81
C GLY A 126 -10.95 14.05 -8.34
N ALA A 127 -12.27 14.12 -8.14
CA ALA A 127 -12.88 14.19 -6.81
C ALA A 127 -12.96 12.84 -6.11
N THR A 128 -13.00 11.74 -6.87
CA THR A 128 -13.10 10.39 -6.32
C THR A 128 -11.87 10.03 -5.51
N THR A 129 -12.11 9.47 -4.34
CA THR A 129 -11.11 8.79 -3.51
C THR A 129 -11.49 7.33 -3.37
N TYR A 130 -10.51 6.52 -3.02
CA TYR A 130 -10.70 5.10 -2.82
C TYR A 130 -10.22 4.74 -1.42
N ARG A 131 -10.85 3.73 -0.85
CA ARG A 131 -10.32 2.94 0.26
C ARG A 131 -10.15 1.52 -0.24
N TRP A 132 -9.62 0.63 0.60
CA TRP A 132 -9.37 -0.74 0.19
C TRP A 132 -10.64 -1.47 -0.23
N SER A 133 -11.77 -1.21 0.43
CA SER A 133 -13.07 -1.79 0.09
C SER A 133 -13.72 -1.20 -1.17
N GLY A 134 -13.21 -0.08 -1.71
CA GLY A 134 -13.71 0.49 -2.96
C GLY A 134 -13.76 2.03 -3.02
N PRO A 135 -14.44 2.57 -4.04
CA PRO A 135 -14.62 4.01 -4.20
C PRO A 135 -15.41 4.61 -3.03
N VAL A 136 -14.98 5.78 -2.58
CA VAL A 136 -15.67 6.57 -1.55
C VAL A 136 -16.28 7.79 -2.21
N GLU A 137 -17.59 7.96 -2.02
CA GLU A 137 -18.30 9.14 -2.48
C GLU A 137 -17.84 10.38 -1.72
N ASP A 138 -17.65 11.45 -2.47
CA ASP A 138 -17.30 12.76 -1.96
C ASP A 138 -18.52 13.39 -1.27
N GLN A 139 -18.57 13.28 0.06
CA GLN A 139 -19.68 13.81 0.87
C GLN A 139 -19.84 15.33 0.78
N SER A 140 -18.89 16.06 0.17
CA SER A 140 -19.04 17.52 -0.05
C SER A 140 -20.14 17.89 -1.07
N ARG A 141 -20.75 16.91 -1.75
CA ARG A 141 -21.92 17.12 -2.64
C ARG A 141 -23.27 16.97 -1.96
N VAL A 142 -23.35 16.44 -0.73
CA VAL A 142 -24.62 16.16 -0.04
C VAL A 142 -25.21 17.41 0.65
N SER A 143 -24.44 18.50 0.76
CA SER A 143 -24.87 19.74 1.43
C SER A 143 -25.54 20.78 0.51
N ALA A 144 -25.85 20.42 -0.74
CA ALA A 144 -26.51 21.30 -1.71
C ALA A 144 -27.86 20.71 -2.15
N SER A 145 -28.80 20.63 -1.22
CA SER A 145 -30.22 20.33 -1.49
C SER A 145 -31.10 21.12 -0.54
#